data_AF-A0A1V6GJF0-F1
#
_entry.id   AF-A0A1V6GJF0-F1
#
_cell.length_a   1.000
_cell.length_b   1.000
_cell.length_c   1.000
_cell.angle_alpha   90.00
_cell.angle_beta   90.00
_cell.angle_gamma   90.00
#
_symmetry.space_group_name_H-M   'P 1'
#
loop_
_entity.id
_entity.type
_entity.pdbx_description
1 polymer ?
#
loop_
_entity_poly.entity_id
_entity_poly.type
_entity_poly.pdbx_seq_one_letter_code
_entity_poly.pdbx_strand_id
1 'polypeptide(L)'
;MAACISNGIYVTTDLYVSRSVPWRSVGIARDGKIAMNAYKVLVPVHEGAFQNLTRFSRQLLAHVNPHTGRRYADEPALAWLALINEGNFGNYLGEMREIPEWQQAWAAWLAGRQAREPAAFKDLPATLPESIYAGNRHTAAFVLFLKETEDRLVTRLKAFLRDELGCRALVTDRSAWTNFAPDQVPRSELFDFVDDHFYVDHPHFIEQPWRLPSRCENANPLKNDALGAQRVVFTRLLDKPFTITEYNYSGPGRFRGVGGIVTGTMGALQDWGGIWRFAFGHNREALTRPEGSAMGYFDMVGDPLSLAAERASICLFLRGDLAPLARTYAMVLPKDEVLRMRDRIPQNYTAWPWLGWYARLGTLVAERAPDGATWSGRYPEVYDTGSAAIRALLAPEAGAPLPTAGDGAVAIDRATGQFVLKTPRTCGGFAERGIIDAGDLIADVGETAATVWVSALEGESVRASRRLLLTHLTDVQNSGIRYAQQSRKTLLAWGGLPHLARNGKAEIRLAVKPAEAFKVYALSTGGRRVAEVPARVVKGRLAFSAAVDARPESATLLYEIVRD
;
A
#
# COMPACT_ATOMS: atom_id res chain seq x y z
N MET A 1 -0.57 -12.20 -19.57
CA MET A 1 0.75 -11.67 -19.95
C MET A 1 0.77 -11.17 -21.40
N ALA A 2 0.58 -12.03 -22.42
CA ALA A 2 0.59 -11.60 -23.83
C ALA A 2 -0.23 -10.33 -24.15
N ALA A 3 -1.50 -10.29 -23.68
CA ALA A 3 -2.36 -9.12 -23.85
C ALA A 3 -1.80 -7.85 -23.20
N CYS A 4 -1.28 -7.94 -21.97
CA CYS A 4 -0.63 -6.81 -21.30
C CYS A 4 0.55 -6.29 -22.11
N ILE A 5 1.43 -7.18 -22.55
CA ILE A 5 2.64 -6.85 -23.31
C ILE A 5 2.29 -6.18 -24.64
N SER A 6 1.30 -6.69 -25.37
CA SER A 6 0.83 -6.08 -26.62
C SER A 6 0.23 -4.68 -26.46
N ASN A 7 -0.17 -4.31 -25.23
CA ASN A 7 -0.69 -2.99 -24.87
C ASN A 7 0.36 -2.13 -24.16
N GLY A 8 1.65 -2.52 -24.16
CA GLY A 8 2.72 -1.77 -23.50
C GLY A 8 2.66 -1.78 -21.97
N ILE A 9 1.96 -2.74 -21.37
CA ILE A 9 1.80 -2.87 -19.91
C ILE A 9 2.85 -3.85 -19.37
N TYR A 10 3.71 -3.36 -18.48
CA TYR A 10 4.62 -4.18 -17.68
C TYR A 10 3.84 -5.00 -16.65
N VAL A 11 4.33 -6.20 -16.36
CA VAL A 11 3.69 -7.19 -15.51
C VAL A 11 4.63 -7.55 -14.35
N THR A 12 4.03 -7.75 -13.18
CA THR A 12 4.65 -8.40 -12.02
C THR A 12 3.84 -9.65 -11.67
N THR A 13 4.49 -10.63 -11.03
CA THR A 13 3.82 -11.81 -10.46
C THR A 13 4.70 -12.42 -9.37
N ASP A 14 4.11 -13.33 -8.59
CA ASP A 14 4.82 -14.03 -7.54
C ASP A 14 5.02 -15.48 -7.94
N LEU A 15 6.17 -16.07 -7.58
CA LEU A 15 6.40 -17.49 -7.88
C LEU A 15 5.47 -18.40 -7.05
N TYR A 16 4.96 -17.92 -5.92
CA TYR A 16 3.89 -18.56 -5.17
C TYR A 16 2.94 -17.55 -4.50
N VAL A 17 1.64 -17.71 -4.77
CA VAL A 17 0.56 -16.98 -4.10
C VAL A 17 -0.34 -17.94 -3.33
N SER A 18 -1.18 -18.69 -4.06
CA SER A 18 -2.27 -19.52 -3.49
C SER A 18 -2.53 -20.81 -4.28
N ARG A 19 -1.60 -21.22 -5.16
CA ARG A 19 -1.77 -22.45 -5.96
C ARG A 19 -1.94 -23.65 -5.05
N SER A 20 -2.83 -24.56 -5.42
CA SER A 20 -3.09 -25.77 -4.65
C SER A 20 -1.95 -26.78 -4.81
N VAL A 21 -1.36 -27.24 -3.69
CA VAL A 21 -0.23 -28.18 -3.69
C VAL A 21 -0.59 -29.46 -2.93
N PRO A 22 -0.62 -30.64 -3.59
CA PRO A 22 -0.80 -31.92 -2.88
C PRO A 22 0.41 -32.28 -2.02
N TRP A 23 0.19 -32.87 -0.84
CA TRP A 23 1.28 -33.34 0.05
C TRP A 23 2.22 -34.33 -0.65
N ARG A 24 1.65 -35.29 -1.39
CA ARG A 24 2.45 -36.28 -2.13
C ARG A 24 3.35 -35.66 -3.21
N SER A 25 2.98 -34.49 -3.74
CA SER A 25 3.77 -33.80 -4.78
C SER A 25 5.03 -33.12 -4.24
N VAL A 26 5.16 -33.03 -2.92
CA VAL A 26 6.38 -32.57 -2.24
C VAL A 26 7.13 -33.73 -1.55
N GLY A 27 6.72 -34.98 -1.78
CA GLY A 27 7.36 -36.16 -1.17
C GLY A 27 6.87 -36.54 0.22
N ILE A 28 5.80 -35.90 0.73
CA ILE A 28 5.19 -36.24 2.03
C ILE A 28 4.04 -37.22 1.78
N ALA A 29 4.13 -38.42 2.35
CA ALA A 29 3.14 -39.50 2.20
C ALA A 29 1.86 -39.24 3.02
N ARG A 30 1.13 -38.18 2.64
CA ARG A 30 -0.12 -37.73 3.25
C ARG A 30 -1.14 -37.42 2.16
N ASP A 31 -2.41 -37.70 2.40
CA ASP A 31 -3.47 -37.37 1.45
C ASP A 31 -3.91 -35.90 1.58
N GLY A 32 -4.52 -35.38 0.51
CA GLY A 32 -5.03 -34.01 0.46
C GLY A 32 -3.99 -32.96 0.07
N LYS A 33 -4.29 -31.71 0.42
CA LYS A 33 -3.58 -30.51 -0.03
C LYS A 33 -2.94 -29.78 1.15
N ILE A 34 -1.80 -29.15 0.88
CA ILE A 34 -1.11 -28.25 1.82
C ILE A 34 -1.89 -26.92 1.83
N ALA A 35 -2.17 -26.39 3.02
CA ALA A 35 -2.79 -25.09 3.17
C ALA A 35 -1.86 -23.98 2.65
N MET A 36 -2.43 -22.86 2.18
CA MET A 36 -1.69 -21.79 1.51
C MET A 36 -0.49 -21.29 2.33
N ASN A 37 -0.72 -20.87 3.58
CA ASN A 37 0.33 -20.37 4.48
C ASN A 37 1.32 -21.45 4.88
N ALA A 38 0.84 -22.67 5.16
CA ALA A 38 1.70 -23.79 5.50
C ALA A 38 2.70 -24.11 4.38
N TYR A 39 2.29 -24.00 3.10
CA TYR A 39 3.22 -24.20 1.99
C TYR A 39 4.27 -23.08 1.92
N LYS A 40 3.90 -21.81 2.15
CA LYS A 40 4.86 -20.68 2.17
C LYS A 40 6.04 -20.96 3.10
N VAL A 41 5.75 -21.44 4.32
CA VAL A 41 6.78 -21.75 5.32
C VAL A 41 7.33 -23.17 5.26
N LEU A 42 6.76 -24.07 4.46
CA LEU A 42 7.36 -25.39 4.22
C LEU A 42 8.54 -25.32 3.23
N VAL A 43 8.42 -24.47 2.20
CA VAL A 43 9.45 -24.26 1.15
C VAL A 43 10.87 -24.04 1.70
N PRO A 44 11.13 -23.17 2.70
CA PRO A 44 12.49 -22.94 3.20
C PRO A 44 13.13 -24.12 3.95
N VAL A 45 12.33 -25.06 4.46
CA VAL A 45 12.82 -26.13 5.37
C VAL A 45 12.65 -27.54 4.84
N HIS A 46 11.92 -27.72 3.73
CA HIS A 46 11.66 -29.05 3.15
C HIS A 46 12.04 -29.11 1.66
N GLU A 47 13.03 -29.94 1.33
CA GLU A 47 13.61 -29.99 -0.02
C GLU A 47 12.57 -30.34 -1.11
N GLY A 48 11.67 -31.27 -0.84
CA GLY A 48 10.61 -31.60 -1.80
C GLY A 48 9.62 -30.45 -2.04
N ALA A 49 9.45 -29.52 -1.10
CA ALA A 49 8.61 -28.34 -1.28
C ALA A 49 9.34 -27.27 -2.09
N PHE A 50 10.64 -27.07 -1.84
CA PHE A 50 11.52 -26.24 -2.66
C PHE A 50 11.54 -26.72 -4.12
N GLN A 51 11.77 -28.02 -4.37
CA GLN A 51 11.78 -28.59 -5.72
C GLN A 51 10.40 -28.49 -6.41
N ASN A 52 9.32 -28.60 -5.65
CA ASN A 52 7.98 -28.38 -6.18
C ASN A 52 7.77 -26.94 -6.66
N LEU A 53 8.27 -25.95 -5.89
CA LEU A 53 8.20 -24.54 -6.28
C LEU A 53 9.04 -24.28 -7.53
N THR A 54 10.31 -24.69 -7.55
CA THR A 54 11.20 -24.44 -8.70
C THR A 54 10.70 -25.15 -9.97
N ARG A 55 10.14 -26.35 -9.86
CA ARG A 55 9.50 -27.03 -11.01
C ARG A 55 8.33 -26.23 -11.58
N PHE A 56 7.44 -25.74 -10.72
CA PHE A 56 6.32 -24.88 -11.15
C PHE A 56 6.83 -23.59 -11.79
N SER A 57 7.76 -22.90 -11.14
CA SER A 57 8.34 -21.65 -11.64
C SER A 57 9.04 -21.83 -12.98
N ARG A 58 9.77 -22.94 -13.18
CA ARG A 58 10.39 -23.27 -14.47
C ARG A 58 9.34 -23.41 -15.57
N GLN A 59 8.24 -24.09 -15.30
CA GLN A 59 7.15 -24.26 -16.29
C GLN A 59 6.49 -22.93 -16.63
N LEU A 60 6.21 -22.09 -15.63
CA LEU A 60 5.63 -20.76 -15.84
C LEU A 60 6.57 -19.88 -16.67
N LEU A 61 7.83 -19.76 -16.28
CA LEU A 61 8.78 -18.83 -16.87
C LEU A 61 9.34 -19.31 -18.22
N ALA A 62 9.33 -20.62 -18.50
CA ALA A 62 9.68 -21.15 -19.82
C ALA A 62 8.56 -21.01 -20.86
N HIS A 63 7.35 -20.61 -20.46
CA HIS A 63 6.25 -20.40 -21.40
C HIS A 63 6.61 -19.30 -22.42
N VAL A 64 6.41 -19.58 -23.70
CA VAL A 64 6.69 -18.63 -24.79
C VAL A 64 5.48 -17.74 -25.01
N ASN A 65 5.66 -16.44 -24.88
CA ASN A 65 4.64 -15.46 -25.22
C ASN A 65 4.35 -15.52 -26.73
N PRO A 66 3.12 -15.83 -27.16
CA PRO A 66 2.78 -15.91 -28.58
C PRO A 66 2.88 -14.57 -29.32
N HIS A 67 2.87 -13.43 -28.59
CA HIS A 67 2.97 -12.10 -29.20
C HIS A 67 4.41 -11.70 -29.55
N THR A 68 5.39 -12.09 -28.73
CA THR A 68 6.80 -11.66 -28.89
C THR A 68 7.73 -12.78 -29.32
N GLY A 69 7.30 -14.04 -29.20
CA GLY A 69 8.13 -15.22 -29.43
C GLY A 69 9.19 -15.48 -28.34
N ARG A 70 9.20 -14.72 -27.24
CA ARG A 70 10.15 -14.89 -26.13
C ARG A 70 9.56 -15.75 -25.02
N ARG A 71 10.41 -16.48 -24.28
CA ARG A 71 9.99 -17.09 -23.00
C ARG A 71 9.68 -15.97 -22.01
N TYR A 72 8.75 -16.17 -21.09
CA TYR A 72 8.46 -15.19 -20.03
C TYR A 72 9.70 -14.81 -19.22
N ALA A 73 10.64 -15.73 -19.00
CA ALA A 73 11.93 -15.44 -18.38
C ALA A 73 12.75 -14.36 -19.11
N ASP A 74 12.60 -14.27 -20.44
CA ASP A 74 13.35 -13.37 -21.31
C ASP A 74 12.54 -12.10 -21.67
N GLU A 75 11.32 -11.96 -21.13
CA GLU A 75 10.46 -10.83 -21.45
C GLU A 75 10.84 -9.60 -20.63
N PRO A 76 11.23 -8.48 -21.28
CA PRO A 76 11.51 -7.24 -20.55
C PRO A 76 10.25 -6.66 -19.87
N ALA A 77 9.07 -7.04 -20.36
CA ALA A 77 7.81 -6.62 -19.78
C ALA A 77 7.46 -7.36 -18.48
N LEU A 78 8.06 -8.53 -18.21
CA LEU A 78 8.03 -9.10 -16.86
C LEU A 78 9.12 -8.40 -16.04
N ALA A 79 8.80 -7.21 -15.53
CA ALA A 79 9.81 -6.32 -14.97
C ALA A 79 10.15 -6.67 -13.52
N TRP A 80 9.18 -7.20 -12.76
CA TRP A 80 9.31 -7.53 -11.35
C TRP A 80 8.80 -8.94 -11.04
N LEU A 81 9.40 -9.58 -10.04
CA LEU A 81 9.01 -10.87 -9.49
C LEU A 81 9.13 -10.83 -7.96
N ALA A 82 8.04 -11.11 -7.26
CA ALA A 82 8.15 -11.51 -5.86
C ALA A 82 8.39 -13.02 -5.79
N LEU A 83 9.21 -13.47 -4.86
CA LEU A 83 9.47 -14.91 -4.71
C LEU A 83 8.25 -15.62 -4.12
N ILE A 84 7.83 -15.21 -2.93
CA ILE A 84 6.64 -15.73 -2.26
C ILE A 84 5.78 -14.53 -1.86
N ASN A 85 4.49 -14.56 -2.21
CA ASN A 85 3.56 -13.50 -1.79
C ASN A 85 3.64 -13.32 -0.28
N GLU A 86 3.87 -12.10 0.21
CA GLU A 86 3.99 -11.79 1.63
C GLU A 86 4.92 -12.77 2.38
N GLY A 87 6.09 -13.07 1.80
CA GLY A 87 7.07 -14.06 2.29
C GLY A 87 7.78 -13.73 3.60
N ASN A 88 7.17 -12.93 4.48
CA ASN A 88 7.67 -12.65 5.83
C ASN A 88 7.27 -13.82 6.75
N PHE A 89 8.18 -14.75 7.03
CA PHE A 89 7.77 -16.01 7.66
C PHE A 89 7.39 -15.87 9.14
N GLY A 90 7.85 -14.81 9.81
CA GLY A 90 7.51 -14.53 11.21
C GLY A 90 6.00 -14.49 11.51
N ASN A 91 5.16 -14.21 10.50
CA ASN A 91 3.69 -14.20 10.64
C ASN A 91 3.07 -15.58 10.81
N TYR A 92 3.78 -16.63 10.41
CA TYR A 92 3.24 -17.98 10.29
C TYR A 92 3.81 -18.92 11.36
N LEU A 93 4.15 -18.36 12.54
CA LEU A 93 4.68 -19.13 13.67
C LEU A 93 3.71 -20.25 14.12
N GLY A 94 2.41 -20.05 13.95
CA GLY A 94 1.41 -21.09 14.17
C GLY A 94 1.59 -22.28 13.23
N GLU A 95 1.68 -22.01 11.92
CA GLU A 95 1.93 -23.03 10.91
C GLU A 95 3.31 -23.70 11.07
N MET A 96 4.34 -22.96 11.48
CA MET A 96 5.68 -23.52 11.73
C MET A 96 5.69 -24.59 12.82
N ARG A 97 4.85 -24.46 13.86
CA ARG A 97 4.76 -25.45 14.95
C ARG A 97 4.25 -26.81 14.48
N GLU A 98 3.48 -26.83 13.40
CA GLU A 98 2.92 -28.04 12.81
C GLU A 98 3.87 -28.71 11.79
N ILE A 99 5.05 -28.13 11.55
CA ILE A 99 6.06 -28.60 10.60
C ILE A 99 7.34 -28.95 11.39
N PRO A 100 7.60 -30.25 11.65
CA PRO A 100 8.71 -30.70 12.49
C PRO A 100 10.10 -30.17 12.07
N GLU A 101 10.29 -29.93 10.77
CA GLU A 101 11.54 -29.42 10.19
C GLU A 101 11.91 -28.03 10.72
N TRP A 102 10.95 -27.20 11.11
CA TRP A 102 11.24 -25.90 11.73
C TRP A 102 11.86 -26.05 13.11
N GLN A 103 11.30 -26.95 13.93
CA GLN A 103 11.82 -27.25 15.26
C GLN A 103 13.23 -27.87 15.16
N GLN A 104 13.48 -28.72 14.17
CA GLN A 104 14.81 -29.30 13.91
C GLN A 104 15.81 -28.24 13.44
N ALA A 105 15.41 -27.40 12.48
CA ALA A 105 16.25 -26.34 11.94
C ALA A 105 16.62 -25.30 13.02
N TRP A 106 15.67 -24.93 13.88
CA TRP A 106 15.91 -24.04 15.02
C TRP A 106 16.91 -24.64 16.01
N ALA A 107 16.69 -25.88 16.45
CA ALA A 107 17.58 -26.54 17.41
C ALA A 107 19.02 -26.68 16.87
N ALA A 108 19.16 -27.06 15.60
CA ALA A 108 20.46 -27.18 14.94
C ALA A 108 21.16 -25.82 14.79
N TRP A 109 20.42 -24.78 14.39
CA TRP A 109 20.95 -23.42 14.28
C TRP A 109 21.41 -22.89 15.63
N LEU A 110 20.59 -23.05 16.68
CA LEU A 110 20.89 -22.57 18.02
C LEU A 110 22.13 -23.28 18.59
N ALA A 111 22.23 -24.60 18.44
CA ALA A 111 23.42 -25.35 18.87
C ALA A 111 24.69 -24.85 18.17
N GLY A 112 24.61 -24.59 16.86
CA GLY A 112 25.73 -24.01 16.10
C GLY A 112 26.10 -22.59 16.51
N ARG A 113 25.14 -21.77 16.94
CA ARG A 113 25.38 -20.43 17.51
C ARG A 113 25.98 -20.52 18.91
N GLN A 114 25.49 -21.41 19.77
CA GLN A 114 26.05 -21.64 21.11
C GLN A 114 27.49 -22.15 21.07
N ALA A 115 27.87 -22.94 20.07
CA ALA A 115 29.25 -23.38 19.89
C ALA A 115 30.19 -22.23 19.46
N ARG A 116 29.72 -21.30 18.63
CA ARG A 116 30.54 -20.20 18.06
C ARG A 116 30.55 -18.96 18.95
N GLU A 117 29.43 -18.66 19.61
CA GLU A 117 29.18 -17.46 20.39
C GLU A 117 28.51 -17.81 21.74
N PRO A 118 29.16 -18.62 22.60
CA PRO A 118 28.53 -19.22 23.78
C PRO A 118 27.93 -18.21 24.75
N ALA A 119 28.57 -17.04 24.93
CA ALA A 119 28.05 -16.00 25.82
C ALA A 119 26.76 -15.35 25.27
N ALA A 120 26.69 -15.12 23.95
CA ALA A 120 25.57 -14.42 23.32
C ALA A 120 24.30 -15.29 23.23
N PHE A 121 24.44 -16.61 23.18
CA PHE A 121 23.32 -17.56 23.02
C PHE A 121 23.12 -18.51 24.23
N LYS A 122 23.76 -18.19 25.36
CA LYS A 122 23.64 -18.95 26.61
C LYS A 122 22.20 -19.05 27.08
N ASP A 123 21.83 -20.21 27.65
CA ASP A 123 20.56 -20.48 28.34
C ASP A 123 19.30 -20.22 27.50
N LEU A 124 19.42 -20.26 26.16
CA LEU A 124 18.28 -20.13 25.26
C LEU A 124 17.58 -21.48 25.04
N PRO A 125 16.23 -21.53 25.09
CA PRO A 125 15.49 -22.75 24.81
C PRO A 125 15.67 -23.22 23.38
N ALA A 126 15.82 -24.53 23.19
CA ALA A 126 15.85 -25.13 21.85
C ALA A 126 14.44 -25.32 21.25
N THR A 127 13.37 -24.85 21.90
CA THR A 127 11.99 -24.88 21.38
C THR A 127 11.65 -23.59 20.65
N LEU A 128 10.69 -23.58 19.73
CA LEU A 128 10.21 -22.34 19.10
C LEU A 128 9.63 -21.36 20.15
N PRO A 129 9.75 -20.03 19.97
CA PRO A 129 9.18 -19.06 20.91
C PRO A 129 7.65 -19.08 20.89
N GLU A 130 7.03 -18.58 21.96
CA GLU A 130 5.56 -18.47 22.06
C GLU A 130 4.99 -17.37 21.15
N SER A 131 5.74 -16.29 20.96
CA SER A 131 5.36 -15.15 20.14
C SER A 131 6.59 -14.56 19.45
N ILE A 132 6.44 -14.21 18.17
CA ILE A 132 7.47 -13.48 17.43
C ILE A 132 7.62 -12.03 17.92
N TYR A 133 6.67 -11.52 18.71
CA TYR A 133 6.66 -10.12 19.17
C TYR A 133 7.11 -9.94 20.62
N ALA A 134 7.50 -11.01 21.31
CA ALA A 134 7.95 -10.91 22.69
C ALA A 134 9.32 -10.20 22.77
N GLY A 135 9.45 -9.22 23.67
CA GLY A 135 10.68 -8.45 23.85
C GLY A 135 11.70 -9.17 24.72
N ASN A 136 12.23 -10.31 24.25
CA ASN A 136 13.21 -11.11 24.98
C ASN A 136 14.27 -11.75 24.08
N ARG A 137 15.35 -12.26 24.70
CA ARG A 137 16.47 -12.90 24.00
C ARG A 137 16.07 -14.13 23.17
N HIS A 138 15.10 -14.91 23.63
CA HIS A 138 14.64 -16.08 22.88
C HIS A 138 14.06 -15.66 21.52
N THR A 139 13.22 -14.63 21.53
CA THR A 139 12.61 -14.07 20.32
C THR A 139 13.64 -13.37 19.44
N ALA A 140 14.56 -12.60 20.03
CA ALA A 140 15.64 -11.97 19.28
C ALA A 140 16.52 -12.99 18.53
N ALA A 141 16.90 -14.08 19.18
CA ALA A 141 17.64 -15.17 18.53
C ALA A 141 16.82 -15.84 17.42
N PHE A 142 15.51 -16.04 17.65
CA PHE A 142 14.63 -16.62 16.65
C PHE A 142 14.44 -15.70 15.42
N VAL A 143 14.38 -14.38 15.60
CA VAL A 143 14.37 -13.41 14.48
C VAL A 143 15.62 -13.53 13.62
N LEU A 144 16.81 -13.65 14.22
CA LEU A 144 18.06 -13.87 13.49
C LEU A 144 18.05 -15.21 12.73
N PHE A 145 17.51 -16.27 13.34
CA PHE A 145 17.32 -17.57 12.69
C PHE A 145 16.37 -17.50 11.49
N LEU A 146 15.23 -16.82 11.61
CA LEU A 146 14.29 -16.64 10.50
C LEU A 146 14.94 -15.88 9.35
N LYS A 147 15.62 -14.77 9.65
CA LYS A 147 16.39 -14.00 8.66
C LYS A 147 17.36 -14.89 7.90
N GLU A 148 18.19 -15.67 8.59
CA GLU A 148 19.17 -16.55 7.93
C GLU A 148 18.52 -17.67 7.11
N THR A 149 17.39 -18.19 7.58
CA THR A 149 16.65 -19.22 6.87
C THR A 149 16.05 -18.69 5.57
N GLU A 150 15.48 -17.49 5.63
CA GLU A 150 14.97 -16.76 4.47
C GLU A 150 16.11 -16.38 3.51
N ASP A 151 17.25 -15.90 3.99
CA ASP A 151 18.42 -15.60 3.14
C ASP A 151 18.87 -16.82 2.32
N ARG A 152 18.93 -17.99 2.96
CA ARG A 152 19.28 -19.24 2.27
C ARG A 152 18.26 -19.53 1.18
N LEU A 153 16.97 -19.38 1.46
CA LEU A 153 15.91 -19.58 0.48
C LEU A 153 16.04 -18.61 -0.69
N VAL A 154 16.15 -17.31 -0.41
CA VAL A 154 16.27 -16.25 -1.43
C VAL A 154 17.49 -16.47 -2.29
N THR A 155 18.65 -16.80 -1.69
CA THR A 155 19.89 -17.08 -2.41
C THR A 155 19.71 -18.26 -3.37
N ARG A 156 19.09 -19.35 -2.91
CA ARG A 156 18.81 -20.53 -3.76
C ARG A 156 17.84 -20.21 -4.89
N LEU A 157 16.78 -19.44 -4.62
CA LEU A 157 15.80 -19.04 -5.63
C LEU A 157 16.40 -18.06 -6.64
N LYS A 158 17.25 -17.12 -6.21
CA LYS A 158 17.97 -16.23 -7.13
C LYS A 158 18.92 -17.00 -8.03
N ALA A 159 19.70 -17.94 -7.50
CA ALA A 159 20.56 -18.80 -8.32
C ALA A 159 19.74 -19.58 -9.35
N PHE A 160 18.62 -20.20 -8.93
CA PHE A 160 17.69 -20.84 -9.85
C PHE A 160 17.17 -19.89 -10.95
N LEU A 161 16.74 -18.67 -10.59
CA LEU A 161 16.22 -17.70 -11.57
C LEU A 161 17.30 -17.19 -12.53
N ARG A 162 18.48 -16.84 -12.02
CA ARG A 162 19.55 -16.20 -12.78
C ARG A 162 20.39 -17.21 -13.55
N ASP A 163 20.87 -18.25 -12.87
CA ASP A 163 21.87 -19.17 -13.41
C ASP A 163 21.21 -20.28 -14.25
N GLU A 164 20.06 -20.81 -13.82
CA GLU A 164 19.38 -21.88 -14.57
C GLU A 164 18.41 -21.35 -15.63
N LEU A 165 17.60 -20.32 -15.32
CA LEU A 165 16.57 -19.82 -16.25
C LEU A 165 17.04 -18.65 -17.12
N GLY A 166 18.08 -17.92 -16.70
CA GLY A 166 18.53 -16.68 -17.34
C GLY A 166 17.53 -15.52 -17.17
N CYS A 167 16.62 -15.61 -16.19
CA CYS A 167 15.57 -14.63 -15.98
C CYS A 167 16.15 -13.28 -15.53
N ARG A 168 15.67 -12.17 -16.09
CA ARG A 168 16.18 -10.81 -15.81
C ARG A 168 15.23 -9.90 -15.02
N ALA A 169 14.02 -10.36 -14.71
CA ALA A 169 13.06 -9.61 -13.91
C ALA A 169 13.66 -9.24 -12.54
N LEU A 170 13.43 -8.02 -12.05
CA LEU A 170 13.87 -7.56 -10.73
C LEU A 170 13.21 -8.41 -9.65
N VAL A 171 13.96 -8.86 -8.66
CA VAL A 171 13.47 -9.77 -7.61
C VAL A 171 13.28 -9.04 -6.28
N THR A 172 12.14 -9.29 -5.63
CA THR A 172 11.86 -8.92 -4.24
C THR A 172 11.27 -10.10 -3.47
N ASP A 173 11.13 -9.95 -2.17
CA ASP A 173 10.32 -10.77 -1.27
C ASP A 173 10.01 -9.92 -0.03
N ARG A 174 9.32 -10.50 0.96
CA ARG A 174 9.00 -9.87 2.24
C ARG A 174 8.13 -8.61 2.13
N SER A 175 7.04 -8.70 1.38
CA SER A 175 6.19 -7.56 1.04
C SER A 175 5.10 -7.21 2.05
N ALA A 176 5.05 -7.78 3.27
CA ALA A 176 4.03 -7.37 4.25
C ALA A 176 4.34 -7.74 5.72
N TRP A 177 3.59 -7.15 6.66
CA TRP A 177 3.50 -7.59 8.06
C TRP A 177 4.78 -7.46 8.93
N THR A 178 5.36 -8.57 9.44
CA THR A 178 6.54 -8.57 10.31
C THR A 178 7.75 -8.00 9.60
N ASN A 179 8.30 -6.94 10.17
CA ASN A 179 9.45 -6.23 9.65
C ASN A 179 10.38 -5.91 10.81
N PHE A 180 11.37 -6.75 11.13
CA PHE A 180 12.39 -6.43 12.13
C PHE A 180 13.57 -5.69 11.50
N ALA A 181 14.34 -4.96 12.29
CA ALA A 181 15.53 -4.26 11.78
C ALA A 181 16.51 -5.17 10.98
N PRO A 182 16.79 -6.43 11.38
CA PRO A 182 17.59 -7.37 10.60
C PRO A 182 17.06 -7.70 9.20
N ASP A 183 15.76 -7.54 8.96
CA ASP A 183 15.14 -7.81 7.66
C ASP A 183 15.54 -6.76 6.62
N GLN A 184 16.14 -5.64 7.03
CA GLN A 184 16.70 -4.65 6.11
C GLN A 184 17.99 -5.09 5.44
N VAL A 185 18.82 -5.92 6.10
CA VAL A 185 20.07 -6.43 5.51
C VAL A 185 19.81 -7.22 4.22
N PRO A 186 18.94 -8.23 4.18
CA PRO A 186 18.68 -8.95 2.95
C PRO A 186 17.89 -8.14 1.92
N ARG A 187 17.07 -7.17 2.35
CA ARG A 187 16.49 -6.18 1.42
C ARG A 187 17.58 -5.40 0.68
N SER A 188 18.65 -5.03 1.39
CA SER A 188 19.80 -4.31 0.83
C SER A 188 20.64 -5.21 -0.08
N GLU A 189 20.96 -6.43 0.38
CA GLU A 189 21.97 -7.27 -0.28
C GLU A 189 21.40 -8.25 -1.32
N LEU A 190 20.18 -8.75 -1.11
CA LEU A 190 19.62 -9.84 -1.90
C LEU A 190 18.49 -9.39 -2.82
N PHE A 191 17.79 -8.29 -2.55
CA PHE A 191 16.68 -7.85 -3.40
C PHE A 191 17.11 -6.74 -4.37
N ASP A 192 16.49 -6.74 -5.56
CA ASP A 192 16.75 -5.72 -6.58
C ASP A 192 15.90 -4.44 -6.31
N PHE A 193 14.79 -4.59 -5.59
CA PHE A 193 13.93 -3.51 -5.09
C PHE A 193 13.26 -3.92 -3.77
N VAL A 194 12.67 -2.97 -3.05
CA VAL A 194 11.93 -3.23 -1.80
C VAL A 194 10.44 -3.04 -2.05
N ASP A 195 9.62 -3.91 -1.47
CA ASP A 195 8.17 -3.84 -1.56
C ASP A 195 7.51 -3.95 -0.18
N ASP A 196 6.33 -3.39 -0.01
CA ASP A 196 5.50 -3.55 1.20
C ASP A 196 4.01 -3.37 0.87
N HIS A 197 3.11 -3.84 1.74
CA HIS A 197 1.67 -3.79 1.55
C HIS A 197 1.01 -3.00 2.69
N PHE A 198 -0.06 -2.27 2.39
CA PHE A 198 -0.87 -1.69 3.46
C PHE A 198 -2.36 -1.64 3.13
N TYR A 199 -3.17 -1.84 4.14
CA TYR A 199 -4.62 -1.82 4.01
C TYR A 199 -5.24 -0.93 5.08
N VAL A 200 -6.14 -0.05 4.66
CA VAL A 200 -7.10 0.61 5.54
C VAL A 200 -8.37 -0.23 5.55
N ASP A 201 -8.89 -0.49 6.75
CA ASP A 201 -10.11 -1.30 6.96
C ASP A 201 -10.05 -2.73 6.41
N HIS A 202 -8.87 -3.35 6.38
CA HIS A 202 -8.75 -4.79 6.08
C HIS A 202 -9.69 -5.61 6.98
N PRO A 203 -10.44 -6.59 6.44
CA PRO A 203 -11.42 -7.33 7.24
C PRO A 203 -10.77 -8.19 8.32
N HIS A 204 -11.37 -8.16 9.50
CA HIS A 204 -11.17 -9.13 10.57
C HIS A 204 -12.40 -10.03 10.68
N PHE A 205 -12.28 -11.31 10.32
CA PHE A 205 -13.39 -12.26 10.37
C PHE A 205 -13.61 -12.75 11.81
N ILE A 206 -14.86 -12.77 12.26
CA ILE A 206 -15.17 -13.02 13.68
C ILE A 206 -15.27 -14.52 13.97
N GLU A 207 -15.91 -15.29 13.09
CA GLU A 207 -16.18 -16.71 13.32
C GLU A 207 -15.37 -17.63 12.40
N GLN A 208 -15.41 -17.38 11.09
CA GLN A 208 -14.74 -18.20 10.08
C GLN A 208 -13.95 -17.32 9.12
N PRO A 209 -12.71 -17.69 8.75
CA PRO A 209 -11.93 -16.96 7.76
C PRO A 209 -12.72 -16.75 6.46
N TRP A 210 -12.65 -15.53 5.92
CA TRP A 210 -13.29 -15.15 4.66
C TRP A 210 -14.82 -15.28 4.64
N ARG A 211 -15.48 -15.25 5.81
CA ARG A 211 -16.94 -15.32 5.93
C ARG A 211 -17.47 -14.27 6.91
N LEU A 212 -18.69 -13.81 6.65
CA LEU A 212 -19.41 -12.94 7.58
C LEU A 212 -19.82 -13.73 8.85
N PRO A 213 -19.89 -13.07 10.02
CA PRO A 213 -19.69 -11.64 10.22
C PRO A 213 -18.20 -11.24 10.23
N SER A 214 -17.91 -10.06 9.69
CA SER A 214 -16.56 -9.47 9.67
C SER A 214 -16.55 -8.08 10.31
N ARG A 215 -15.39 -7.62 10.74
CA ARG A 215 -15.18 -6.32 11.38
C ARG A 215 -14.10 -5.51 10.67
N CYS A 216 -14.28 -4.20 10.63
CA CYS A 216 -13.22 -3.22 10.32
C CYS A 216 -13.32 -2.04 11.29
N GLU A 217 -12.33 -1.14 11.29
CA GLU A 217 -12.34 0.02 12.18
C GLU A 217 -13.30 1.11 11.69
N ASN A 218 -13.45 1.27 10.38
CA ASN A 218 -14.30 2.25 9.73
C ASN A 218 -14.07 3.67 10.29
N ALA A 219 -12.82 3.98 10.58
CA ALA A 219 -12.36 5.19 11.25
C ALA A 219 -11.63 6.10 10.27
N ASN A 220 -11.68 7.41 10.50
CA ASN A 220 -11.02 8.37 9.63
C ASN A 220 -9.50 8.14 9.67
N PRO A 221 -8.86 7.76 8.54
CA PRO A 221 -7.44 7.44 8.52
C PRO A 221 -6.55 8.67 8.77
N LEU A 222 -7.10 9.88 8.64
CA LEU A 222 -6.38 11.15 8.85
C LEU A 222 -6.37 11.62 10.31
N LYS A 223 -7.18 11.02 11.19
CA LYS A 223 -7.21 11.34 12.64
C LYS A 223 -6.17 10.58 13.47
N ASN A 224 -5.34 9.77 12.83
CA ASN A 224 -4.36 8.92 13.50
C ASN A 224 -3.02 8.95 12.75
N ASP A 225 -1.95 8.60 13.45
CA ASP A 225 -0.60 8.64 12.88
C ASP A 225 -0.19 7.36 12.13
N ALA A 226 -1.04 6.33 12.09
CA ALA A 226 -0.61 4.96 11.84
C ALA A 226 -1.47 4.15 10.84
N LEU A 227 -2.56 4.70 10.32
CA LEU A 227 -3.45 4.03 9.37
C LEU A 227 -3.15 4.50 7.94
N GLY A 228 -2.80 3.52 7.10
CA GLY A 228 -2.49 3.72 5.69
C GLY A 228 -0.99 3.67 5.42
N ALA A 229 -0.56 4.48 4.45
CA ALA A 229 0.78 4.51 3.88
C ALA A 229 1.91 4.94 4.84
N GLN A 230 1.61 5.49 6.01
CA GLN A 230 2.61 6.13 6.86
C GLN A 230 3.51 5.13 7.60
N ARG A 231 3.11 3.86 7.73
CA ARG A 231 3.95 2.83 8.40
C ARG A 231 4.94 2.18 7.45
N VAL A 232 4.58 1.99 6.19
CA VAL A 232 5.42 1.29 5.20
C VAL A 232 6.64 2.12 4.76
N VAL A 233 6.65 3.43 5.02
CA VAL A 233 7.81 4.30 4.77
C VAL A 233 9.08 3.86 5.50
N PHE A 234 8.96 3.12 6.62
CA PHE A 234 10.12 2.59 7.33
C PHE A 234 10.73 1.37 6.64
N THR A 235 9.93 0.62 5.89
CA THR A 235 10.41 -0.55 5.13
C THR A 235 11.30 -0.14 3.97
N ARG A 236 11.10 1.05 3.41
CA ARG A 236 11.93 1.64 2.34
C ARG A 236 13.41 1.67 2.72
N LEU A 237 14.25 1.26 1.78
CA LEU A 237 15.67 1.55 1.75
C LEU A 237 15.91 2.79 0.88
N LEU A 238 16.66 3.78 1.39
CA LEU A 238 16.90 5.05 0.70
C LEU A 238 17.71 4.90 -0.60
N ASP A 239 18.45 3.81 -0.75
CA ASP A 239 19.31 3.47 -1.88
C ASP A 239 18.69 2.43 -2.84
N LYS A 240 17.42 2.06 -2.64
CA LYS A 240 16.69 1.15 -3.53
C LYS A 240 15.34 1.69 -4.00
N PRO A 241 14.86 1.27 -5.18
CA PRO A 241 13.47 1.48 -5.55
C PRO A 241 12.54 0.85 -4.51
N PHE A 242 11.49 1.58 -4.14
CA PHE A 242 10.48 1.12 -3.19
C PHE A 242 9.11 1.10 -3.85
N THR A 243 8.42 -0.02 -3.78
CA THR A 243 7.08 -0.19 -4.34
C THR A 243 6.07 -0.51 -3.26
N ILE A 244 4.80 -0.30 -3.58
CA ILE A 244 3.67 -0.88 -2.87
C ILE A 244 2.88 -1.71 -3.88
N THR A 245 3.11 -3.02 -3.95
CA THR A 245 2.39 -3.88 -4.90
C THR A 245 0.97 -4.23 -4.43
N GLU A 246 0.63 -3.98 -3.17
CA GLU A 246 -0.74 -4.04 -2.68
C GLU A 246 -1.07 -2.90 -1.72
N TYR A 247 -2.07 -2.09 -2.11
CA TYR A 247 -2.82 -1.29 -1.14
C TYR A 247 -4.32 -1.30 -1.41
N ASN A 248 -5.11 -1.15 -0.34
CA ASN A 248 -6.54 -0.86 -0.47
C ASN A 248 -7.09 -0.03 0.69
N TYR A 249 -8.18 0.67 0.41
CA TYR A 249 -9.09 1.20 1.43
C TYR A 249 -10.35 0.36 1.31
N SER A 250 -10.41 -0.69 2.12
CA SER A 250 -11.25 -1.86 1.85
C SER A 250 -12.72 -1.56 2.09
N GLY A 251 -13.57 -2.17 1.26
CA GLY A 251 -15.01 -2.23 1.53
C GLY A 251 -15.30 -3.03 2.80
N PRO A 252 -16.37 -2.70 3.54
CA PRO A 252 -17.33 -1.65 3.24
C PRO A 252 -16.98 -0.32 3.95
N GLY A 253 -15.70 -0.07 4.27
CA GLY A 253 -15.28 1.16 4.94
C GLY A 253 -15.80 2.41 4.24
N ARG A 254 -16.11 3.48 4.99
CA ARG A 254 -16.70 4.71 4.45
C ARG A 254 -15.68 5.72 3.94
N PHE A 255 -14.39 5.48 4.19
CA PHE A 255 -13.29 6.40 3.85
C PHE A 255 -12.56 6.03 2.55
N ARG A 256 -13.13 5.16 1.70
CA ARG A 256 -12.49 4.68 0.46
C ARG A 256 -12.22 5.80 -0.53
N GLY A 257 -13.08 6.81 -0.57
CA GLY A 257 -12.88 8.01 -1.39
C GLY A 257 -11.58 8.76 -1.08
N VAL A 258 -11.05 8.64 0.14
CA VAL A 258 -9.80 9.27 0.59
C VAL A 258 -8.57 8.55 0.01
N GLY A 259 -8.69 7.24 -0.26
CA GLY A 259 -7.54 6.38 -0.48
C GLY A 259 -6.72 6.69 -1.72
N GLY A 260 -7.31 7.28 -2.75
CA GLY A 260 -6.58 7.72 -3.93
C GLY A 260 -5.72 8.95 -3.65
N ILE A 261 -6.33 10.06 -3.25
CA ILE A 261 -5.63 11.33 -3.08
C ILE A 261 -4.52 11.24 -2.02
N VAL A 262 -4.75 10.55 -0.89
CA VAL A 262 -3.76 10.42 0.19
C VAL A 262 -2.60 9.52 -0.21
N THR A 263 -2.87 8.38 -0.86
CA THR A 263 -1.80 7.45 -1.26
C THR A 263 -0.98 8.03 -2.40
N GLY A 264 -1.62 8.64 -3.40
CA GLY A 264 -0.93 9.34 -4.49
C GLY A 264 -0.04 10.47 -3.99
N THR A 265 -0.53 11.26 -3.02
CA THR A 265 0.27 12.31 -2.38
C THR A 265 1.49 11.72 -1.67
N MET A 266 1.30 10.69 -0.83
CA MET A 266 2.41 10.09 -0.08
C MET A 266 3.46 9.50 -1.01
N GLY A 267 3.05 8.73 -2.02
CA GLY A 267 3.98 8.11 -2.95
C GLY A 267 4.79 9.12 -3.78
N ALA A 268 4.17 10.23 -4.18
CA ALA A 268 4.88 11.31 -4.87
C ALA A 268 5.88 12.02 -3.95
N LEU A 269 5.46 12.40 -2.74
CA LEU A 269 6.32 13.07 -1.76
C LEU A 269 7.51 12.20 -1.32
N GLN A 270 7.31 10.90 -1.20
CA GLN A 270 8.33 9.94 -0.74
C GLN A 270 9.20 9.38 -1.87
N ASP A 271 8.92 9.74 -3.13
CA ASP A 271 9.65 9.25 -4.31
C ASP A 271 9.61 7.73 -4.44
N TRP A 272 8.41 7.16 -4.35
CA TRP A 272 8.21 5.72 -4.53
C TRP A 272 8.36 5.32 -6.01
N GLY A 273 8.83 4.10 -6.26
CA GLY A 273 9.01 3.52 -7.59
C GLY A 273 7.74 2.94 -8.21
N GLY A 274 6.69 2.66 -7.42
CA GLY A 274 5.42 2.17 -7.94
C GLY A 274 4.36 1.91 -6.87
N ILE A 275 3.08 1.97 -7.28
CA ILE A 275 1.91 1.79 -6.41
C ILE A 275 0.84 1.01 -7.17
N TRP A 276 0.40 -0.12 -6.62
CA TRP A 276 -0.62 -1.00 -7.20
C TRP A 276 -1.78 -1.20 -6.25
N ARG A 277 -2.99 -0.95 -6.74
CA ARG A 277 -4.19 -1.26 -5.97
C ARG A 277 -4.46 -2.76 -5.98
N PHE A 278 -4.59 -3.35 -4.80
CA PHE A 278 -5.14 -4.69 -4.64
C PHE A 278 -6.63 -4.59 -4.31
N ALA A 279 -7.58 -4.95 -5.17
CA ALA A 279 -7.38 -5.55 -6.49
C ALA A 279 -8.34 -4.96 -7.51
N PHE A 280 -7.99 -5.08 -8.79
CA PHE A 280 -8.93 -4.72 -9.86
C PHE A 280 -10.15 -5.65 -9.87
N GLY A 281 -9.94 -6.97 -9.77
CA GLY A 281 -10.99 -7.98 -9.70
C GLY A 281 -10.45 -9.37 -9.35
N HIS A 282 -11.20 -10.16 -8.56
CA HIS A 282 -10.84 -11.54 -8.22
C HIS A 282 -11.50 -12.61 -9.10
N ASN A 283 -12.45 -12.21 -9.96
CA ASN A 283 -13.22 -13.15 -10.77
C ASN A 283 -13.38 -12.65 -12.21
N ARG A 284 -13.31 -13.58 -13.18
CA ARG A 284 -13.40 -13.25 -14.61
C ARG A 284 -14.75 -12.66 -14.98
N GLU A 285 -15.84 -13.11 -14.36
CA GLU A 285 -17.17 -12.64 -14.69
C GLU A 285 -17.32 -11.14 -14.43
N ALA A 286 -16.86 -10.65 -13.28
CA ALA A 286 -16.85 -9.24 -12.93
C ALA A 286 -16.03 -8.38 -13.91
N LEU A 287 -14.95 -8.92 -14.47
CA LEU A 287 -14.18 -8.23 -15.52
C LEU A 287 -14.94 -8.12 -16.85
N THR A 288 -15.79 -9.10 -17.17
CA THR A 288 -16.54 -9.15 -18.43
C THR A 288 -17.95 -8.57 -18.35
N ARG A 289 -18.51 -8.48 -17.14
CA ARG A 289 -19.86 -8.00 -16.81
C ARG A 289 -19.82 -7.14 -15.54
N PRO A 290 -19.07 -6.04 -15.54
CA PRO A 290 -18.89 -5.19 -14.37
C PRO A 290 -20.21 -4.63 -13.83
N GLU A 291 -21.21 -4.45 -14.69
CA GLU A 291 -22.55 -3.94 -14.34
C GLU A 291 -23.32 -4.83 -13.36
N GLY A 292 -22.96 -6.12 -13.26
CA GLY A 292 -23.55 -7.07 -12.31
C GLY A 292 -22.77 -7.22 -11.00
N SER A 293 -21.66 -6.50 -10.83
CA SER A 293 -20.74 -6.68 -9.71
C SER A 293 -21.05 -5.71 -8.58
N ALA A 294 -21.55 -6.24 -7.45
CA ALA A 294 -21.67 -5.49 -6.21
C ALA A 294 -20.29 -5.23 -5.57
N MET A 295 -20.18 -4.21 -4.72
CA MET A 295 -18.92 -3.95 -4.02
C MET A 295 -18.61 -5.06 -3.02
N GLY A 296 -17.33 -5.36 -2.82
CA GLY A 296 -16.83 -6.31 -1.84
C GLY A 296 -15.69 -5.71 -1.01
N TYR A 297 -14.83 -6.56 -0.45
CA TYR A 297 -13.70 -6.10 0.37
C TYR A 297 -12.65 -5.33 -0.46
N PHE A 298 -12.26 -5.83 -1.64
CA PHE A 298 -11.08 -5.30 -2.34
C PHE A 298 -11.33 -4.91 -3.81
N ASP A 299 -12.24 -5.61 -4.49
CA ASP A 299 -12.44 -5.47 -5.94
C ASP A 299 -12.89 -4.08 -6.36
N MET A 300 -12.12 -3.45 -7.24
CA MET A 300 -12.46 -2.16 -7.82
C MET A 300 -13.49 -2.24 -8.94
N VAL A 301 -13.53 -3.34 -9.69
CA VAL A 301 -14.34 -3.46 -10.92
C VAL A 301 -15.84 -3.21 -10.69
N GLY A 302 -16.36 -3.60 -9.52
CA GLY A 302 -17.74 -3.34 -9.08
C GLY A 302 -17.87 -2.18 -8.09
N ASP A 303 -16.88 -1.29 -8.02
CA ASP A 303 -16.80 -0.23 -7.02
C ASP A 303 -16.50 1.14 -7.65
N PRO A 304 -17.55 1.87 -8.06
CA PRO A 304 -17.39 3.14 -8.76
C PRO A 304 -16.70 4.21 -7.90
N LEU A 305 -16.77 4.10 -6.57
CA LEU A 305 -16.11 5.03 -5.65
C LEU A 305 -14.59 4.87 -5.69
N SER A 306 -14.10 3.62 -5.61
CA SER A 306 -12.66 3.35 -5.63
C SER A 306 -12.03 3.63 -7.00
N LEU A 307 -12.74 3.32 -8.09
CA LEU A 307 -12.34 3.66 -9.47
C LEU A 307 -12.19 5.18 -9.67
N ALA A 308 -13.12 5.98 -9.13
CA ALA A 308 -13.04 7.43 -9.18
C ALA A 308 -11.89 7.95 -8.30
N ALA A 309 -11.74 7.43 -7.07
CA ALA A 309 -10.69 7.82 -6.13
C ALA A 309 -9.28 7.68 -6.73
N GLU A 310 -9.00 6.58 -7.43
CA GLU A 310 -7.67 6.29 -7.99
C GLU A 310 -7.18 7.32 -9.02
N ARG A 311 -8.08 8.07 -9.66
CA ARG A 311 -7.69 9.12 -10.62
C ARG A 311 -6.81 10.19 -10.00
N ALA A 312 -6.97 10.47 -8.71
CA ALA A 312 -6.07 11.35 -7.98
C ALA A 312 -4.65 10.77 -7.88
N SER A 313 -4.49 9.46 -7.60
CA SER A 313 -3.18 8.81 -7.56
C SER A 313 -2.46 8.92 -8.90
N ILE A 314 -3.15 8.68 -10.01
CA ILE A 314 -2.58 8.77 -11.35
C ILE A 314 -2.07 10.19 -11.64
N CYS A 315 -2.84 11.22 -11.30
CA CYS A 315 -2.42 12.61 -11.53
C CYS A 315 -1.24 13.01 -10.63
N LEU A 316 -1.28 12.64 -9.35
CA LEU A 316 -0.28 13.07 -8.38
C LEU A 316 1.05 12.33 -8.54
N PHE A 317 0.98 11.00 -8.60
CA PHE A 317 2.15 10.14 -8.62
C PHE A 317 2.65 9.90 -10.05
N LEU A 318 1.82 9.32 -10.91
CA LEU A 318 2.27 8.88 -12.23
C LEU A 318 2.53 10.04 -13.21
N ARG A 319 1.67 11.07 -13.19
CA ARG A 319 1.87 12.29 -14.00
C ARG A 319 2.85 13.28 -13.36
N GLY A 320 3.15 13.13 -12.07
CA GLY A 320 4.10 13.98 -11.34
C GLY A 320 3.57 15.40 -11.08
N ASP A 321 2.31 15.53 -10.63
CA ASP A 321 1.78 16.84 -10.22
C ASP A 321 2.35 17.34 -8.88
N LEU A 322 3.03 16.47 -8.16
CA LEU A 322 3.68 16.77 -6.89
C LEU A 322 5.11 16.25 -6.92
N ALA A 323 6.07 17.10 -6.56
CA ALA A 323 7.48 16.74 -6.50
C ALA A 323 7.81 15.99 -5.19
N PRO A 324 8.89 15.18 -5.18
CA PRO A 324 9.44 14.62 -3.95
C PRO A 324 9.83 15.69 -2.92
N LEU A 325 9.74 15.34 -1.64
CA LEU A 325 10.16 16.22 -0.54
C LEU A 325 11.66 16.51 -0.59
N ALA A 326 12.02 17.77 -0.36
CA ALA A 326 13.42 18.19 -0.40
C ALA A 326 14.25 17.63 0.77
N ARG A 327 13.64 17.52 1.95
CA ARG A 327 14.31 17.00 3.16
C ARG A 327 14.37 15.49 3.13
N THR A 328 15.48 14.93 3.64
CA THR A 328 15.67 13.49 3.77
C THR A 328 16.09 13.14 5.19
N TYR A 329 15.42 12.15 5.78
CA TYR A 329 15.67 11.64 7.12
C TYR A 329 16.05 10.16 7.03
N ALA A 330 17.27 9.84 7.46
CA ALA A 330 17.84 8.50 7.31
C ALA A 330 17.92 7.77 8.64
N MET A 331 17.39 6.54 8.69
CA MET A 331 17.69 5.59 9.76
C MET A 331 18.86 4.72 9.30
N VAL A 332 20.05 4.93 9.85
CA VAL A 332 21.27 4.22 9.47
C VAL A 332 21.39 2.94 10.28
N LEU A 333 21.48 1.81 9.57
CA LEU A 333 21.45 0.45 10.09
C LEU A 333 22.79 -0.25 9.74
N PRO A 334 23.84 -0.10 10.56
CA PRO A 334 25.11 -0.79 10.34
C PRO A 334 24.89 -2.30 10.42
N LYS A 335 25.32 -3.02 9.38
CA LYS A 335 25.04 -4.45 9.23
C LYS A 335 25.46 -5.27 10.46
N ASP A 336 26.69 -5.07 10.91
CA ASP A 336 27.26 -5.85 12.02
C ASP A 336 26.58 -5.55 13.36
N GLU A 337 26.03 -4.34 13.53
CA GLU A 337 25.29 -3.98 14.73
C GLU A 337 23.86 -4.53 14.72
N VAL A 338 23.20 -4.45 13.57
CA VAL A 338 21.82 -4.93 13.40
C VAL A 338 21.72 -6.45 13.49
N LEU A 339 22.75 -7.18 13.02
CA LEU A 339 22.81 -8.65 13.09
C LEU A 339 23.35 -9.17 14.42
N ARG A 340 23.77 -8.29 15.34
CA ARG A 340 24.28 -8.68 16.65
C ARG A 340 23.14 -9.16 17.54
N MET A 341 23.37 -10.26 18.24
CA MET A 341 22.44 -10.75 19.26
C MET A 341 22.22 -9.71 20.37
N ARG A 342 20.95 -9.52 20.75
CA ARG A 342 20.50 -8.51 21.72
C ARG A 342 19.40 -9.06 22.62
N ASP A 343 19.13 -8.35 23.71
CA ASP A 343 17.98 -8.64 24.57
C ASP A 343 16.65 -8.44 23.87
N ARG A 344 16.58 -7.47 22.96
CA ARG A 344 15.43 -7.19 22.11
C ARG A 344 15.90 -6.68 20.75
N ILE A 345 15.28 -7.19 19.69
CA ILE A 345 15.40 -6.66 18.34
C ILE A 345 14.15 -5.83 18.04
N PRO A 346 14.29 -4.56 17.64
CA PRO A 346 13.14 -3.72 17.34
C PRO A 346 12.47 -4.14 16.03
N GLN A 347 11.15 -3.99 15.99
CA GLN A 347 10.43 -3.87 14.73
C GLN A 347 10.88 -2.60 14.01
N ASN A 348 10.87 -2.63 12.69
CA ASN A 348 11.31 -1.58 11.80
C ASN A 348 10.25 -0.49 11.65
N TYR A 349 9.81 0.09 12.77
CA TYR A 349 8.96 1.27 12.81
C TYR A 349 9.24 2.07 14.08
N THR A 350 8.85 3.34 14.08
CA THR A 350 9.04 4.24 15.22
C THR A 350 7.73 4.94 15.60
N ALA A 351 7.79 5.79 16.64
CA ALA A 351 6.64 6.56 17.13
C ALA A 351 6.30 7.80 16.27
N TRP A 352 7.01 8.04 15.16
CA TRP A 352 6.88 9.26 14.35
C TRP A 352 6.63 9.02 12.84
N PRO A 353 5.75 8.07 12.44
CA PRO A 353 5.37 7.86 11.02
C PRO A 353 4.81 9.13 10.34
N TRP A 354 4.28 10.09 11.11
CA TRP A 354 3.83 11.39 10.62
C TRP A 354 4.93 12.20 9.92
N LEU A 355 6.21 11.90 10.17
CA LEU A 355 7.34 12.56 9.53
C LEU A 355 7.37 12.38 8.01
N GLY A 356 6.76 11.31 7.49
CA GLY A 356 6.62 11.07 6.04
C GLY A 356 5.86 12.17 5.29
N TRP A 357 5.20 13.09 5.99
CA TRP A 357 4.60 14.28 5.36
C TRP A 357 5.57 15.47 5.24
N TYR A 358 6.72 15.44 5.89
CA TYR A 358 7.64 16.59 6.05
C TYR A 358 9.05 16.31 5.53
N ALA A 359 9.46 15.04 5.47
CA ALA A 359 10.71 14.61 4.86
C ALA A 359 10.54 13.26 4.16
N ARG A 360 11.35 12.99 3.13
CA ARG A 360 11.57 11.63 2.64
C ARG A 360 12.19 10.81 3.76
N LEU A 361 11.53 9.71 4.11
CA LEU A 361 11.91 8.83 5.20
C LEU A 361 12.29 7.45 4.66
N GLY A 362 13.27 6.83 5.28
CA GLY A 362 13.67 5.46 4.98
C GLY A 362 14.84 5.01 5.84
N THR A 363 15.11 3.72 5.76
CA THR A 363 16.30 3.08 6.33
C THR A 363 17.44 3.04 5.33
N LEU A 364 18.66 2.83 5.80
CA LEU A 364 19.84 2.60 4.97
C LEU A 364 20.75 1.61 5.68
N VAL A 365 21.03 0.47 5.06
CA VAL A 365 22.01 -0.49 5.59
C VAL A 365 23.41 -0.02 5.20
N ALA A 366 24.02 0.78 6.07
CA ALA A 366 25.32 1.38 5.84
C ALA A 366 25.97 1.80 7.18
N GLU A 367 27.26 2.12 7.14
CA GLU A 367 27.96 2.68 8.29
C GLU A 367 27.66 4.16 8.54
N ARG A 368 27.22 4.88 7.50
CA ARG A 368 26.96 6.33 7.54
C ARG A 368 25.71 6.65 6.73
N ALA A 369 25.11 7.80 7.05
CA ALA A 369 23.98 8.34 6.30
C ALA A 369 24.37 8.71 4.86
N PRO A 370 23.42 8.79 3.92
CA PRO A 370 23.71 9.24 2.57
C PRO A 370 24.08 10.74 2.58
N ASP A 371 24.94 11.13 1.65
CA ASP A 371 25.30 12.54 1.47
C ASP A 371 24.05 13.39 1.19
N GLY A 372 23.96 14.56 1.83
CA GLY A 372 22.80 15.45 1.72
C GLY A 372 21.57 15.03 2.55
N ALA A 373 21.66 13.97 3.37
CA ALA A 373 20.65 13.73 4.39
C ALA A 373 20.51 14.95 5.31
N THR A 374 19.29 15.43 5.50
CA THR A 374 19.01 16.55 6.41
C THR A 374 19.31 16.17 7.86
N TRP A 375 19.11 14.90 8.19
CA TRP A 375 19.49 14.31 9.47
C TRP A 375 19.52 12.80 9.36
N SER A 376 20.24 12.18 10.30
CA SER A 376 20.25 10.73 10.46
C SER A 376 20.25 10.31 11.92
N GLY A 377 19.59 9.18 12.20
CA GLY A 377 19.67 8.47 13.46
C GLY A 377 20.29 7.09 13.22
N ARG A 378 21.10 6.60 14.17
CA ARG A 378 21.76 5.30 14.07
C ARG A 378 20.98 4.24 14.85
N TYR A 379 21.00 3.00 14.36
CA TYR A 379 20.57 1.82 15.12
C TYR A 379 21.49 1.59 16.34
N PRO A 380 20.93 1.12 17.48
CA PRO A 380 19.50 0.94 17.78
C PRO A 380 18.79 2.22 18.20
N GLU A 381 19.50 3.27 18.62
CA GLU A 381 18.97 4.38 19.42
C GLU A 381 17.86 5.15 18.69
N VAL A 382 17.91 5.16 17.36
CA VAL A 382 16.88 5.77 16.51
C VAL A 382 15.48 5.17 16.73
N TYR A 383 15.39 3.88 17.11
CA TYR A 383 14.10 3.22 17.40
C TYR A 383 13.49 3.67 18.74
N ASP A 384 14.33 4.11 19.68
CA ASP A 384 13.91 4.63 20.97
C ASP A 384 13.70 6.16 20.94
N THR A 385 14.01 6.81 19.82
CA THR A 385 13.82 8.26 19.66
C THR A 385 12.34 8.62 19.60
N GLY A 386 11.85 9.33 20.62
CA GLY A 386 10.45 9.73 20.74
C GLY A 386 10.03 10.84 19.77
N SER A 387 8.73 10.91 19.46
CA SER A 387 8.13 11.92 18.57
C SER A 387 8.50 13.37 18.96
N ALA A 388 8.64 13.69 20.24
CA ALA A 388 9.00 15.04 20.70
C ALA A 388 10.40 15.47 20.24
N ALA A 389 11.38 14.56 20.31
CA ALA A 389 12.74 14.82 19.85
C ALA A 389 12.78 15.07 18.33
N ILE A 390 12.02 14.28 17.57
CA ILE A 390 11.91 14.48 16.11
C ILE A 390 11.24 15.81 15.76
N ARG A 391 10.22 16.23 16.51
CA ARG A 391 9.61 17.57 16.30
C ARG A 391 10.61 18.70 16.56
N ALA A 392 11.40 18.59 17.62
CA ALA A 392 12.44 19.58 17.92
C ALA A 392 13.52 19.66 16.82
N LEU A 393 13.77 18.58 16.08
CA LEU A 393 14.70 18.59 14.95
C LEU A 393 14.14 19.32 13.71
N LEU A 394 12.82 19.34 13.54
CA LEU A 394 12.15 20.11 12.48
C LEU A 394 11.91 21.57 12.84
N ALA A 395 11.78 21.87 14.14
CA ALA A 395 11.56 23.21 14.69
C ALA A 395 12.46 23.41 15.91
N PRO A 396 13.76 23.78 15.70
CA PRO A 396 14.75 23.84 16.77
C PRO A 396 14.55 25.00 17.75
N GLU A 397 13.88 26.07 17.33
CA GLU A 397 13.55 27.18 18.20
C GLU A 397 12.26 26.88 19.00
N ALA A 398 12.30 27.12 20.31
CA ALA A 398 11.16 26.88 21.18
C ALA A 398 9.95 27.72 20.73
N GLY A 399 8.86 27.04 20.37
CA GLY A 399 7.64 27.68 19.87
C GLY A 399 7.61 27.98 18.37
N ALA A 400 8.67 27.66 17.62
CA ALA A 400 8.64 27.74 16.16
C ALA A 400 7.64 26.72 15.58
N PRO A 401 6.86 27.10 14.56
CA PRO A 401 5.99 26.16 13.88
C PRO A 401 6.82 25.12 13.12
N LEU A 402 6.28 23.92 12.96
CA LEU A 402 6.85 22.94 12.05
C LEU A 402 6.88 23.48 10.61
N PRO A 403 7.83 23.03 9.77
CA PRO A 403 7.76 23.29 8.34
C PRO A 403 6.43 22.80 7.79
N THR A 404 5.94 23.42 6.71
CA THR A 404 4.68 23.01 6.10
C THR A 404 4.80 21.61 5.49
N ALA A 405 3.80 20.75 5.71
CA ALA A 405 3.75 19.43 5.11
C ALA A 405 3.72 19.50 3.58
N GLY A 406 4.30 18.50 2.91
CA GLY A 406 4.40 18.45 1.45
C GLY A 406 5.16 19.65 0.87
N ASP A 407 6.12 20.22 1.61
CA ASP A 407 6.80 21.49 1.28
C ASP A 407 5.82 22.63 0.92
N GLY A 408 4.67 22.67 1.62
CA GLY A 408 3.62 23.68 1.44
C GLY A 408 2.42 23.21 0.63
N ALA A 409 2.52 22.05 -0.03
CA ALA A 409 1.41 21.49 -0.81
C ALA A 409 0.34 20.82 0.06
N VAL A 410 0.64 20.43 1.30
CA VAL A 410 -0.26 19.60 2.12
C VAL A 410 -0.60 20.30 3.44
N ALA A 411 -1.86 20.20 3.84
CA ALA A 411 -2.30 20.49 5.20
C ALA A 411 -3.13 19.32 5.76
N ILE A 412 -2.83 18.92 7.00
CA ILE A 412 -3.54 17.85 7.71
C ILE A 412 -3.95 18.39 9.07
N ASP A 413 -5.26 18.50 9.30
CA ASP A 413 -5.80 18.77 10.63
C ASP A 413 -6.14 17.44 11.29
N ARG A 414 -5.36 17.06 12.31
CA ARG A 414 -5.55 15.80 13.04
C ARG A 414 -6.80 15.79 13.91
N ALA A 415 -7.24 16.94 14.41
CA ALA A 415 -8.41 17.02 15.28
C ALA A 415 -9.69 16.78 14.48
N THR A 416 -9.80 17.39 13.31
CA THR A 416 -10.97 17.22 12.42
C THR A 416 -10.82 16.06 11.45
N GLY A 417 -9.59 15.61 11.19
CA GLY A 417 -9.27 14.63 10.15
C GLY A 417 -9.40 15.20 8.73
N GLN A 418 -9.24 16.51 8.58
CA GLN A 418 -9.26 17.18 7.28
C GLN A 418 -7.89 17.03 6.59
N PHE A 419 -7.93 16.82 5.28
CA PHE A 419 -6.75 16.80 4.41
C PHE A 419 -6.96 17.79 3.27
N VAL A 420 -5.95 18.59 2.97
CA VAL A 420 -5.96 19.55 1.87
C VAL A 420 -4.66 19.41 1.08
N LEU A 421 -4.79 19.45 -0.24
CA LEU A 421 -3.71 19.33 -1.20
C LEU A 421 -3.77 20.49 -2.21
N LYS A 422 -2.63 21.16 -2.39
CA LYS A 422 -2.46 22.34 -3.24
C LYS A 422 -1.32 22.09 -4.21
N THR A 423 -1.65 21.75 -5.45
CA THR A 423 -0.70 21.75 -6.58
C THR A 423 -1.28 22.54 -7.74
N PRO A 424 -0.45 23.02 -8.68
CA PRO A 424 -0.96 23.76 -9.84
C PRO A 424 -1.91 22.95 -10.73
N ARG A 425 -1.73 21.62 -10.83
CA ARG A 425 -2.48 20.77 -11.78
C ARG A 425 -3.54 19.88 -11.13
N THR A 426 -3.38 19.53 -9.85
CA THR A 426 -4.36 18.77 -9.06
C THR A 426 -4.47 19.32 -7.64
N CYS A 427 -5.64 19.82 -7.27
CA CYS A 427 -5.88 20.41 -5.94
C CYS A 427 -7.25 19.99 -5.39
N GLY A 428 -7.35 19.88 -4.06
CA GLY A 428 -8.55 19.37 -3.39
C GLY A 428 -8.27 18.84 -2.00
N GLY A 429 -9.08 17.91 -1.53
CA GLY A 429 -8.93 17.35 -0.20
C GLY A 429 -10.10 16.50 0.27
N PHE A 430 -10.12 16.23 1.56
CA PHE A 430 -11.18 15.54 2.27
C PHE A 430 -11.57 16.31 3.52
N ALA A 431 -12.87 16.41 3.79
CA ALA A 431 -13.39 16.89 5.07
C ALA A 431 -14.62 16.08 5.48
N GLU A 432 -14.80 15.87 6.79
CA GLU A 432 -16.05 15.29 7.31
C GLU A 432 -17.22 16.30 7.26
N ARG A 433 -16.91 17.60 7.29
CA ARG A 433 -17.84 18.72 7.17
C ARG A 433 -17.08 20.02 6.85
N GLY A 434 -17.78 21.04 6.38
CA GLY A 434 -17.27 22.40 6.18
C GLY A 434 -16.43 22.57 4.91
N ILE A 435 -15.42 23.44 4.98
CA ILE A 435 -14.72 23.96 3.79
C ILE A 435 -13.38 23.25 3.58
N ILE A 436 -13.15 22.81 2.34
CA ILE A 436 -11.86 22.42 1.79
C ILE A 436 -11.34 23.59 0.94
N ASP A 437 -10.35 24.33 1.45
CA ASP A 437 -9.69 25.42 0.71
C ASP A 437 -8.33 24.97 0.17
N ALA A 438 -8.34 24.52 -1.09
CA ALA A 438 -7.17 24.09 -1.84
C ALA A 438 -6.64 25.20 -2.79
N GLY A 439 -6.89 26.47 -2.49
CA GLY A 439 -6.42 27.62 -3.26
C GLY A 439 -7.23 27.85 -4.54
N ASP A 440 -6.88 27.18 -5.63
CA ASP A 440 -7.62 27.33 -6.90
C ASP A 440 -8.99 26.64 -6.84
N LEU A 441 -9.14 25.60 -6.02
CA LEU A 441 -10.41 24.98 -5.67
C LEU A 441 -10.79 25.31 -4.22
N ILE A 442 -12.02 25.79 -4.03
CA ILE A 442 -12.70 25.84 -2.73
C ILE A 442 -13.95 24.98 -2.84
N ALA A 443 -14.15 24.04 -1.93
CA ALA A 443 -15.33 23.19 -1.87
C ALA A 443 -15.92 23.23 -0.45
N ASP A 444 -17.18 23.64 -0.31
CA ASP A 444 -17.91 23.54 0.95
C ASP A 444 -18.80 22.30 0.92
N VAL A 445 -18.44 21.27 1.70
CA VAL A 445 -19.13 19.97 1.73
C VAL A 445 -20.31 19.94 2.70
N GLY A 446 -20.62 21.07 3.36
CA GLY A 446 -21.68 21.16 4.36
C GLY A 446 -21.47 20.15 5.48
N GLU A 447 -22.49 19.36 5.79
CA GLU A 447 -22.46 18.34 6.86
C GLU A 447 -22.23 16.91 6.37
N THR A 448 -21.88 16.72 5.09
CA THR A 448 -21.63 15.39 4.53
C THR A 448 -20.17 15.21 4.20
N ALA A 449 -19.55 14.19 4.83
CA ALA A 449 -18.17 13.84 4.57
C ALA A 449 -17.96 13.57 3.08
N ALA A 450 -16.98 14.26 2.47
CA ALA A 450 -16.66 14.10 1.07
C ALA A 450 -15.18 14.31 0.78
N THR A 451 -14.69 13.59 -0.22
CA THR A 451 -13.41 13.86 -0.88
C THR A 451 -13.71 14.62 -2.17
N VAL A 452 -13.14 15.82 -2.32
CA VAL A 452 -13.36 16.68 -3.49
C VAL A 452 -12.02 17.12 -4.05
N TRP A 453 -11.79 16.91 -5.34
CA TRP A 453 -10.63 17.46 -6.01
C TRP A 453 -10.92 17.78 -7.47
N VAL A 454 -10.07 18.63 -8.03
CA VAL A 454 -10.04 18.94 -9.46
C VAL A 454 -8.66 18.61 -10.01
N SER A 455 -8.60 18.07 -11.22
CA SER A 455 -7.37 17.85 -11.97
C SER A 455 -7.48 18.45 -13.35
N ALA A 456 -6.44 19.16 -13.80
CA ALA A 456 -6.29 19.52 -15.19
C ALA A 456 -6.15 18.27 -16.05
N LEU A 457 -6.81 18.23 -17.21
CA LEU A 457 -6.67 17.15 -18.18
C LEU A 457 -5.67 17.48 -19.28
N GLU A 458 -5.17 18.72 -19.28
CA GLU A 458 -4.13 19.24 -20.17
C GLU A 458 -2.86 19.52 -19.35
N GLY A 459 -1.75 19.88 -20.01
CA GLY A 459 -0.47 20.13 -19.33
C GLY A 459 -0.45 21.37 -18.43
N GLU A 460 -1.44 22.24 -18.55
CA GLU A 460 -1.55 23.54 -17.87
C GLU A 460 -2.06 23.43 -16.43
N SER A 461 -1.85 24.50 -15.65
CA SER A 461 -2.45 24.63 -14.31
C SER A 461 -3.98 24.62 -14.35
N VAL A 462 -4.64 24.31 -13.22
CA VAL A 462 -6.10 24.39 -13.04
C VAL A 462 -6.65 25.74 -13.49
N ARG A 463 -5.90 26.83 -13.26
CA ARG A 463 -6.29 28.19 -13.64
C ARG A 463 -6.30 28.44 -15.15
N ALA A 464 -5.37 27.82 -15.87
CA ALA A 464 -5.11 28.06 -17.30
C ALA A 464 -5.67 26.97 -18.22
N SER A 465 -5.87 25.75 -17.70
CA SER A 465 -6.38 24.62 -18.46
C SER A 465 -7.78 24.88 -18.99
N ARG A 466 -8.05 24.41 -20.21
CA ARG A 466 -9.38 24.50 -20.83
C ARG A 466 -10.28 23.35 -20.44
N ARG A 467 -9.71 22.29 -19.87
CA ARG A 467 -10.43 21.05 -19.58
C ARG A 467 -9.98 20.48 -18.24
N LEU A 468 -10.93 20.27 -17.35
CA LEU A 468 -10.70 19.78 -15.99
C LEU A 468 -11.67 18.65 -15.66
N LEU A 469 -11.23 17.73 -14.82
CA LEU A 469 -12.06 16.73 -14.17
C LEU A 469 -12.20 17.09 -12.68
N LEU A 470 -13.42 17.39 -12.24
CA LEU A 470 -13.76 17.49 -10.83
C LEU A 470 -14.41 16.20 -10.35
N THR A 471 -13.97 15.72 -9.19
CA THR A 471 -14.48 14.52 -8.56
C THR A 471 -15.02 14.87 -7.17
N HIS A 472 -16.22 14.42 -6.86
CA HIS A 472 -16.93 14.63 -5.59
C HIS A 472 -17.41 13.27 -5.07
N LEU A 473 -16.73 12.76 -4.05
CA LEU A 473 -16.93 11.42 -3.52
C LEU A 473 -17.47 11.48 -2.10
N THR A 474 -18.71 11.03 -1.91
CA THR A 474 -19.26 10.69 -0.59
C THR A 474 -19.01 9.19 -0.29
N ASP A 475 -19.88 8.54 0.48
CA ASP A 475 -19.84 7.10 0.73
C ASP A 475 -20.68 6.34 -0.31
N VAL A 476 -20.23 5.15 -0.74
CA VAL A 476 -20.99 4.25 -1.63
C VAL A 476 -21.07 2.88 -0.98
N GLN A 477 -22.29 2.37 -0.88
CA GLN A 477 -22.63 1.11 -0.22
C GLN A 477 -23.56 0.28 -1.12
N ASN A 478 -23.62 -1.04 -0.92
CA ASN A 478 -24.63 -1.88 -1.57
C ASN A 478 -26.02 -1.64 -0.97
N SER A 479 -27.07 -1.78 -1.79
CA SER A 479 -28.45 -1.81 -1.32
C SER A 479 -28.69 -3.00 -0.40
N GLY A 480 -29.39 -2.77 0.72
CA GLY A 480 -29.71 -3.83 1.69
C GLY A 480 -28.53 -4.34 2.52
N ILE A 481 -27.37 -3.65 2.50
CA ILE A 481 -26.25 -3.96 3.39
C ILE A 481 -26.69 -3.87 4.85
N ARG A 482 -26.24 -4.80 5.71
CA ARG A 482 -26.61 -4.86 7.12
C ARG A 482 -25.39 -4.85 8.03
N TYR A 483 -25.46 -3.99 9.05
CA TYR A 483 -24.46 -3.87 10.11
C TYR A 483 -25.06 -4.18 11.47
N ALA A 484 -24.24 -4.63 12.41
CA ALA A 484 -24.69 -4.87 13.78
C ALA A 484 -24.94 -3.56 14.56
N GLN A 485 -24.36 -2.45 14.12
CA GLN A 485 -24.36 -1.17 14.83
C GLN A 485 -24.27 0.04 13.89
N GLN A 486 -24.71 1.21 14.36
CA GLN A 486 -24.70 2.47 13.59
C GLN A 486 -23.30 2.92 13.17
N SER A 487 -22.26 2.57 13.93
CA SER A 487 -20.85 2.88 13.57
C SER A 487 -20.34 2.02 12.39
N ARG A 488 -21.14 1.05 11.92
CA ARG A 488 -20.85 0.19 10.75
C ARG A 488 -19.52 -0.55 10.83
N LYS A 489 -19.08 -0.89 12.04
CA LYS A 489 -17.83 -1.65 12.24
C LYS A 489 -18.01 -3.13 11.99
N THR A 490 -19.17 -3.72 12.27
CA THR A 490 -19.44 -5.15 12.10
C THR A 490 -20.43 -5.37 10.97
N LEU A 491 -19.97 -5.98 9.89
CA LEU A 491 -20.76 -6.34 8.71
C LEU A 491 -21.44 -7.70 8.94
N LEU A 492 -22.76 -7.74 8.74
CA LEU A 492 -23.60 -8.95 8.89
C LEU A 492 -24.08 -9.50 7.54
N ALA A 493 -24.30 -8.63 6.55
CA ALA A 493 -24.65 -9.02 5.19
C ALA A 493 -24.24 -7.94 4.19
N TRP A 494 -23.71 -8.34 3.04
CA TRP A 494 -23.24 -7.42 1.99
C TRP A 494 -24.34 -6.66 1.24
N GLY A 495 -25.58 -7.15 1.25
CA GLY A 495 -26.59 -6.62 0.33
C GLY A 495 -26.24 -6.93 -1.14
N GLY A 496 -26.66 -6.06 -2.06
CA GLY A 496 -26.36 -6.19 -3.49
C GLY A 496 -26.59 -4.90 -4.27
N LEU A 497 -26.71 -5.02 -5.59
CA LEU A 497 -27.05 -3.91 -6.48
C LEU A 497 -28.53 -3.50 -6.35
N PRO A 498 -28.90 -2.26 -6.69
CA PRO A 498 -28.02 -1.16 -7.13
C PRO A 498 -27.17 -0.62 -5.98
N HIS A 499 -26.07 0.07 -6.29
CA HIS A 499 -25.33 0.81 -5.27
C HIS A 499 -26.13 2.03 -4.79
N LEU A 500 -25.92 2.39 -3.53
CA LEU A 500 -26.43 3.60 -2.90
C LEU A 500 -25.26 4.53 -2.60
N ALA A 501 -25.27 5.72 -3.20
CA ALA A 501 -24.38 6.80 -2.82
C ALA A 501 -25.03 7.62 -1.69
N ARG A 502 -24.27 7.94 -0.66
CA ARG A 502 -24.71 8.82 0.42
C ARG A 502 -24.99 10.19 -0.18
N ASN A 503 -26.25 10.64 -0.12
CA ASN A 503 -26.60 11.96 -0.64
C ASN A 503 -25.83 13.06 0.12
N GLY A 504 -25.25 13.98 -0.65
CA GLY A 504 -24.38 15.05 -0.19
C GLY A 504 -24.15 16.04 -1.32
N LYS A 505 -23.80 17.27 -0.97
CA LYS A 505 -23.55 18.37 -1.91
C LYS A 505 -22.27 19.09 -1.52
N ALA A 506 -21.53 19.52 -2.53
CA ALA A 506 -20.38 20.41 -2.37
C ALA A 506 -20.58 21.68 -3.20
N GLU A 507 -20.56 22.85 -2.54
CA GLU A 507 -20.57 24.13 -3.24
C GLU A 507 -19.15 24.44 -3.72
N ILE A 508 -18.96 24.41 -5.04
CA ILE A 508 -17.65 24.54 -5.68
C ILE A 508 -17.40 26.00 -6.04
N ARG A 509 -16.17 26.48 -5.80
CA ARG A 509 -15.64 27.72 -6.40
C ARG A 509 -14.26 27.46 -6.98
N LEU A 510 -14.09 27.75 -8.26
CA LEU A 510 -12.90 27.40 -9.03
C LEU A 510 -12.28 28.63 -9.71
N ALA A 511 -10.97 28.81 -9.56
CA ALA A 511 -10.21 29.94 -10.09
C ALA A 511 -9.77 29.75 -11.56
N VAL A 512 -10.69 29.37 -12.44
CA VAL A 512 -10.46 29.28 -13.89
C VAL A 512 -10.58 30.65 -14.58
N LYS A 513 -9.91 30.84 -15.73
CA LYS A 513 -9.93 32.10 -16.49
C LYS A 513 -10.16 31.92 -18.00
N PRO A 514 -11.02 32.75 -18.64
CA PRO A 514 -12.09 33.55 -18.03
C PRO A 514 -13.20 32.63 -17.50
N ALA A 515 -13.73 32.89 -16.30
CA ALA A 515 -14.63 31.95 -15.61
C ALA A 515 -15.98 31.78 -16.31
N GLU A 516 -16.48 32.85 -16.93
CA GLU A 516 -17.74 32.94 -17.67
C GLU A 516 -17.77 32.08 -18.94
N ALA A 517 -16.59 31.67 -19.44
CA ALA A 517 -16.49 30.84 -20.65
C ALA A 517 -16.56 29.34 -20.37
N PHE A 518 -16.60 28.93 -19.09
CA PHE A 518 -16.63 27.52 -18.72
C PHE A 518 -18.05 27.00 -18.55
N LYS A 519 -18.29 25.81 -19.09
CA LYS A 519 -19.47 24.98 -18.83
C LYS A 519 -19.10 23.82 -17.92
N VAL A 520 -20.10 23.32 -17.19
CA VAL A 520 -19.95 22.19 -16.28
C VAL A 520 -20.90 21.09 -16.71
N TYR A 521 -20.37 19.87 -16.88
CA TYR A 521 -21.15 18.70 -17.25
C TYR A 521 -21.02 17.63 -16.18
N ALA A 522 -22.15 17.14 -15.67
CA ALA A 522 -22.19 15.90 -14.91
C ALA A 522 -21.79 14.74 -15.83
N LEU A 523 -20.98 13.82 -15.31
CA LEU A 523 -20.51 12.64 -16.04
C LEU A 523 -21.10 11.36 -15.42
N SER A 524 -21.33 10.36 -16.27
CA SER A 524 -21.44 8.97 -15.83
C SER A 524 -20.11 8.49 -15.22
N THR A 525 -20.13 7.37 -14.49
CA THR A 525 -18.91 6.73 -13.94
C THR A 525 -17.91 6.31 -15.02
N GLY A 526 -18.36 6.12 -16.26
CA GLY A 526 -17.51 5.89 -17.45
C GLY A 526 -17.01 7.15 -18.16
N GLY A 527 -17.34 8.35 -17.67
CA GLY A 527 -16.83 9.63 -18.20
C GLY A 527 -17.66 10.28 -19.31
N ARG A 528 -18.75 9.65 -19.77
CA ARG A 528 -19.68 10.28 -20.73
C ARG A 528 -20.47 11.41 -20.08
N ARG A 529 -20.60 12.57 -20.74
CA ARG A 529 -21.49 13.68 -20.34
C ARG A 529 -22.94 13.19 -20.28
N VAL A 530 -23.64 13.49 -19.19
CA VAL A 530 -25.03 13.08 -18.98
C VAL A 530 -26.01 14.22 -18.70
N ALA A 531 -25.53 15.38 -18.24
CA ALA A 531 -26.33 16.59 -18.05
C ALA A 531 -25.41 17.81 -17.94
N GLU A 532 -25.89 18.98 -18.37
CA GLU A 532 -25.25 20.26 -18.04
C GLU A 532 -25.65 20.68 -16.62
N VAL A 533 -24.70 21.18 -15.85
CA VAL A 533 -24.89 21.66 -14.48
C VAL A 533 -24.89 23.18 -14.50
N PRO A 534 -25.93 23.85 -13.96
CA PRO A 534 -25.96 25.30 -13.88
C PRO A 534 -24.74 25.84 -13.13
N ALA A 535 -23.98 26.70 -13.80
CA ALA A 535 -22.81 27.36 -13.25
C ALA A 535 -22.98 28.89 -13.36
N ARG A 536 -22.34 29.60 -12.45
CA ARG A 536 -22.35 31.06 -12.38
C ARG A 536 -20.97 31.56 -11.96
N VAL A 537 -20.71 32.85 -12.13
CA VAL A 537 -19.50 33.49 -11.61
C VAL A 537 -19.79 34.12 -10.26
N VAL A 538 -19.02 33.78 -9.23
CA VAL A 538 -19.09 34.37 -7.89
C VAL A 538 -17.72 34.87 -7.50
N LYS A 539 -17.57 36.19 -7.30
CA LYS A 539 -16.30 36.85 -6.95
C LYS A 539 -15.14 36.44 -7.90
N GLY A 540 -15.41 36.41 -9.20
CA GLY A 540 -14.43 36.08 -10.25
C GLY A 540 -14.05 34.59 -10.34
N ARG A 541 -14.77 33.70 -9.66
CA ARG A 541 -14.59 32.24 -9.74
C ARG A 541 -15.80 31.58 -10.35
N LEU A 542 -15.59 30.52 -11.13
CA LEU A 542 -16.67 29.63 -11.57
C LEU A 542 -17.26 28.95 -10.32
N ALA A 543 -18.58 28.96 -10.19
CA ALA A 543 -19.28 28.40 -9.05
C ALA A 543 -20.48 27.57 -9.49
N PHE A 544 -20.62 26.38 -8.89
CA PHE A 544 -21.70 25.45 -9.13
C PHE A 544 -21.86 24.48 -7.94
N SER A 545 -22.98 23.76 -7.89
CA SER A 545 -23.22 22.74 -6.87
C SER A 545 -22.90 21.35 -7.44
N ALA A 546 -21.91 20.67 -6.86
CA ALA A 546 -21.66 19.26 -7.13
C ALA A 546 -22.53 18.43 -6.18
N ALA A 547 -23.58 17.80 -6.69
CA ALA A 547 -24.58 17.10 -5.88
C ALA A 547 -24.68 15.63 -6.29
N VAL A 548 -24.71 14.73 -5.31
CA VAL A 548 -24.91 13.29 -5.58
C VAL A 548 -26.25 13.06 -6.28
N ASP A 549 -27.29 13.80 -5.88
CA ASP A 549 -28.64 13.78 -6.44
C ASP A 549 -28.86 14.73 -7.62
N ALA A 550 -27.79 15.18 -8.31
CA ALA A 550 -27.90 16.06 -9.47
C ALA A 550 -28.76 15.48 -10.61
N ARG A 551 -28.96 14.15 -10.63
CA ARG A 551 -29.92 13.48 -11.52
C ARG A 551 -30.88 12.60 -10.71
N PRO A 552 -32.18 12.55 -11.06
CA PRO A 552 -33.16 11.72 -10.35
C PRO A 552 -32.86 10.22 -10.38
N GLU A 553 -32.30 9.73 -11.48
CA GLU A 553 -32.16 8.28 -11.74
C GLU A 553 -30.76 7.71 -11.45
N SER A 554 -29.79 8.55 -11.06
CA SER A 554 -28.42 8.08 -10.83
C SER A 554 -27.60 9.03 -9.96
N ALA A 555 -26.75 8.48 -9.12
CA ALA A 555 -25.74 9.23 -8.39
C ALA A 555 -24.70 9.89 -9.33
N THR A 556 -24.32 11.14 -9.05
CA THR A 556 -23.27 11.86 -9.79
C THR A 556 -22.02 12.07 -8.93
N LEU A 557 -20.89 11.53 -9.39
CA LEU A 557 -19.60 11.58 -8.69
C LEU A 557 -18.55 12.41 -9.44
N LEU A 558 -18.72 12.58 -10.75
CA LEU A 558 -17.72 13.11 -11.67
C LEU A 558 -18.31 14.26 -12.49
N TYR A 559 -17.49 15.28 -12.75
CA TYR A 559 -17.86 16.47 -13.49
C TYR A 559 -16.74 16.86 -14.44
N GLU A 560 -17.08 17.15 -15.70
CA GLU A 560 -16.17 17.81 -16.63
C GLU A 560 -16.42 19.30 -16.60
N ILE A 561 -15.35 20.08 -16.49
CA ILE A 561 -15.39 21.54 -16.56
C ILE A 561 -14.58 21.92 -17.79
N VAL A 562 -15.22 22.57 -18.76
CA VAL A 562 -14.64 22.80 -20.08
C VAL A 562 -14.91 24.20 -20.59
N ARG A 563 -13.91 24.81 -21.21
CA ARG A 563 -14.01 26.04 -21.99
C ARG A 563 -13.96 25.69 -23.46
N ASP A 564 -15.11 25.78 -24.12
CA ASP A 564 -15.25 25.57 -25.57
C ASP A 564 -14.31 26.51 -26.36
#